data_AF-A0A0G3IW61-F1
#
_entry.id   AF-A0A0G3IW61-F1
#
_cell.length_a   1.000
_cell.length_b   1.000
_cell.length_c   1.000
_cell.angle_alpha   90.00
_cell.angle_beta   90.00
_cell.angle_gamma   90.00
#
_symmetry.space_group_name_H-M   'P 1'
#
loop_
_entity.id
_entity.type
_entity.pdbx_description
1 polymer ?
#
loop_
_entity_poly.entity_id
_entity_poly.type
_entity_poly.pdbx_seq_one_letter_code
_entity_poly.pdbx_strand_id
1 'polypeptide(L)'
;MTISVESAWPAHPDYRIDLVPCRLTGQVWDGDLLLAESADCLIVTETDHVDRLYFPESSVRWDMFTPSELTTVCPFKGVASYWNLTGSEPARDNVVWTYRQPLAEVAGIEGYVSFYSREVRVVVVEDWADGSRVAANFPLWGDATELIRLIDVQPVHGDDFVGPAHGPTRRDVVEGGQFAAQAIVAATKANSGQRVTSASMIFTKAASFTAPVDLHVEVLRKGRTFSTTEVRISQHGSLRSVGLLLSDSGADDVMRDAAGMPDVPGPDGAVPFAGFGMTGREIRVVDAAYDPDPDRVGPPRIDAWVRFRDAPAEAYLHQALLAQSTTHWTIAAGMLPHPGLGEARAHRTLSTGIMKATIAFHDDADVSDWLLYCNEAFWSGRGLVQGDGRVFTQDGRLVASYTVQAMVRDFDRTPTDMGRDDRTVM
;
A
#
# COMPACT_ATOMS: atom_id res chain seq x y z
N MET A 1 -17.09 -36.44 -23.16
CA MET A 1 -15.78 -36.49 -23.86
C MET A 1 -14.79 -35.78 -22.97
N THR A 2 -13.77 -36.46 -22.47
CA THR A 2 -12.72 -35.84 -21.65
C THR A 2 -11.89 -34.95 -22.57
N ILE A 3 -11.85 -33.63 -22.30
CA ILE A 3 -11.01 -32.71 -23.07
C ILE A 3 -9.56 -33.01 -22.68
N SER A 4 -8.78 -33.54 -23.63
CA SER A 4 -7.34 -33.76 -23.45
C SER A 4 -6.63 -32.43 -23.73
N VAL A 5 -5.89 -31.91 -22.73
CA VAL A 5 -5.08 -30.69 -22.87
C VAL A 5 -3.63 -31.09 -23.12
N GLU A 6 -3.04 -30.62 -24.22
CA GLU A 6 -1.61 -30.78 -24.49
C GLU A 6 -0.82 -29.78 -23.63
N SER A 7 0.15 -30.28 -22.86
CA SER A 7 0.98 -29.46 -21.98
C SER A 7 1.90 -28.56 -22.81
N ALA A 8 1.86 -27.24 -22.56
CA ALA A 8 2.77 -26.29 -23.18
C ALA A 8 4.13 -26.17 -22.45
N TRP A 9 4.29 -26.81 -21.28
CA TRP A 9 5.53 -26.77 -20.50
C TRP A 9 6.80 -27.11 -21.32
N PRO A 10 6.82 -28.16 -22.18
CA PRO A 10 8.00 -28.49 -22.97
C PRO A 10 8.39 -27.40 -23.99
N ALA A 11 7.43 -26.61 -24.46
CA ALA A 11 7.66 -25.53 -25.43
C ALA A 11 8.04 -24.20 -24.75
N HIS A 12 7.83 -24.07 -23.44
CA HIS A 12 8.08 -22.84 -22.68
C HIS A 12 8.93 -23.13 -21.44
N PRO A 13 10.24 -23.44 -21.62
CA PRO A 13 11.12 -23.89 -20.54
C PRO A 13 11.38 -22.83 -19.46
N ASP A 14 11.06 -21.56 -19.72
CA ASP A 14 11.21 -20.45 -18.76
C ASP A 14 9.91 -20.08 -18.05
N TYR A 15 8.76 -20.65 -18.45
CA TYR A 15 7.48 -20.41 -17.79
C TYR A 15 7.45 -21.07 -16.42
N ARG A 16 6.99 -20.35 -15.41
CA ARG A 16 6.94 -20.82 -14.01
C ARG A 16 5.55 -20.67 -13.44
N ILE A 17 5.15 -21.68 -12.67
CA ILE A 17 4.00 -21.64 -11.77
C ILE A 17 4.51 -22.22 -10.45
N ASP A 18 4.69 -21.36 -9.46
CA ASP A 18 5.17 -21.72 -8.14
C ASP A 18 3.98 -21.83 -7.18
N LEU A 19 3.94 -22.90 -6.40
CA LEU A 19 2.88 -23.19 -5.43
C LEU A 19 3.50 -23.17 -4.05
N VAL A 20 3.23 -22.12 -3.28
CA VAL A 20 3.83 -21.93 -1.94
C VAL A 20 2.73 -21.95 -0.88
N PRO A 21 2.84 -22.76 0.18
CA PRO A 21 1.92 -22.66 1.30
C PRO A 21 1.86 -21.24 1.88
N CYS A 22 0.65 -20.69 1.96
CA CYS A 22 0.40 -19.44 2.65
C CYS A 22 0.56 -19.67 4.15
N ARG A 23 1.39 -18.86 4.82
CA ARG A 23 1.59 -18.97 6.27
C ARG A 23 0.56 -18.19 7.09
N LEU A 24 -0.41 -17.59 6.40
CA LEU A 24 -1.44 -16.72 6.97
C LEU A 24 -2.81 -17.35 6.70
N THR A 25 -3.82 -16.93 7.47
CA THR A 25 -5.19 -17.38 7.23
C THR A 25 -5.78 -16.62 6.05
N GLY A 26 -6.09 -17.32 4.96
CA GLY A 26 -6.83 -16.75 3.84
C GLY A 26 -8.30 -16.59 4.18
N GLN A 27 -8.93 -15.50 3.73
CA GLN A 27 -10.37 -15.33 3.77
C GLN A 27 -10.90 -14.72 2.47
N VAL A 28 -12.13 -15.07 2.12
CA VAL A 28 -12.88 -14.49 1.01
C VAL A 28 -14.19 -13.93 1.52
N TRP A 29 -14.50 -12.69 1.16
CA TRP A 29 -15.68 -11.97 1.62
C TRP A 29 -16.48 -11.41 0.46
N ASP A 30 -17.80 -11.47 0.58
CA ASP A 30 -18.73 -10.70 -0.23
C ASP A 30 -19.52 -9.74 0.68
N GLY A 31 -19.19 -8.46 0.63
CA GLY A 31 -19.56 -7.53 1.70
C GLY A 31 -19.09 -8.06 3.06
N ASP A 32 -20.06 -8.32 3.95
CA ASP A 32 -19.86 -8.89 5.29
C ASP A 32 -20.01 -10.41 5.35
N LEU A 33 -20.19 -11.08 4.21
CA LEU A 33 -20.39 -12.53 4.12
C LEU A 33 -19.10 -13.28 3.82
N LEU A 34 -18.59 -14.05 4.79
CA LEU A 34 -17.35 -14.85 4.66
C LEU A 34 -17.50 -16.10 3.75
N LEU A 35 -17.18 -16.07 2.47
CA LEU A 35 -17.39 -17.19 1.56
C LEU A 35 -16.43 -18.38 1.76
N ALA A 36 -15.21 -18.12 2.24
CA ALA A 36 -14.20 -19.16 2.52
C ALA A 36 -13.19 -18.65 3.57
N GLU A 37 -12.67 -19.55 4.40
CA GLU A 37 -11.58 -19.28 5.35
C GLU A 37 -10.69 -20.52 5.50
N SER A 38 -9.37 -20.37 5.37
CA SER A 38 -8.44 -21.48 5.59
C SER A 38 -7.03 -21.03 5.94
N ALA A 39 -6.39 -21.77 6.86
CA ALA A 39 -4.95 -21.67 7.14
C ALA A 39 -4.10 -22.54 6.20
N ASP A 40 -4.73 -23.41 5.41
CA ASP A 40 -4.07 -24.33 4.48
C ASP A 40 -4.13 -23.79 3.03
N CYS A 41 -4.09 -22.47 2.85
CA CYS A 41 -4.12 -21.85 1.53
C CYS A 41 -2.78 -22.03 0.78
N LEU A 42 -2.82 -21.99 -0.55
CA LEU A 42 -1.64 -21.90 -1.40
C LEU A 42 -1.58 -20.52 -2.07
N ILE A 43 -0.43 -19.88 -2.06
CA ILE A 43 -0.11 -18.77 -2.95
C ILE A 43 0.41 -19.38 -4.25
N VAL A 44 -0.28 -19.08 -5.35
CA VAL A 44 0.12 -19.50 -6.69
C VAL A 44 0.62 -18.28 -7.45
N THR A 45 1.92 -18.29 -7.73
CA THR A 45 2.62 -17.26 -8.51
C THR A 45 2.92 -17.81 -9.90
N GLU A 46 2.53 -17.07 -10.93
CA GLU A 46 2.67 -17.52 -12.32
C GLU A 46 3.29 -16.40 -13.15
N THR A 47 4.17 -16.78 -14.09
CA THR A 47 4.84 -15.83 -14.99
C THR A 47 3.82 -14.90 -15.68
N ASP A 48 4.06 -13.60 -15.57
CA ASP A 48 3.22 -12.51 -16.11
C ASP A 48 1.79 -12.42 -15.56
N HIS A 49 1.50 -13.12 -14.45
CA HIS A 49 0.20 -13.12 -13.80
C HIS A 49 0.27 -12.53 -12.38
N VAL A 50 -0.88 -12.06 -11.92
CA VAL A 50 -1.04 -11.62 -10.53
C VAL A 50 -1.22 -12.85 -9.65
N ASP A 51 -0.51 -12.88 -8.53
CA ASP A 51 -0.62 -13.94 -7.53
C ASP A 51 -2.08 -14.24 -7.17
N ARG A 52 -2.36 -15.53 -6.96
CA ARG A 52 -3.68 -16.04 -6.59
C ARG A 52 -3.60 -16.83 -5.31
N LEU A 53 -4.57 -16.62 -4.44
CA LEU A 53 -4.77 -17.43 -3.26
C LEU A 53 -5.70 -18.58 -3.62
N TYR A 54 -5.22 -19.80 -3.39
CA TYR A 54 -5.94 -21.04 -3.62
C TYR A 54 -6.35 -21.62 -2.27
N PHE A 55 -7.63 -21.96 -2.13
CA PHE A 55 -8.24 -22.47 -0.92
C PHE A 55 -8.58 -23.95 -1.12
N PRO A 56 -8.37 -24.82 -0.10
CA PRO A 56 -8.89 -26.18 -0.16
C PRO A 56 -10.40 -26.16 -0.39
N GLU A 57 -10.93 -27.03 -1.27
CA GLU A 57 -12.37 -27.09 -1.53
C GLU A 57 -13.20 -27.30 -0.26
N SER A 58 -12.66 -28.00 0.73
CA SER A 58 -13.31 -28.23 2.04
C SER A 58 -13.53 -26.97 2.87
N SER A 59 -12.85 -25.86 2.55
CA SER A 59 -12.91 -24.59 3.29
C SER A 59 -13.92 -23.59 2.71
N VAL A 60 -14.59 -23.94 1.61
CA VAL A 60 -15.54 -23.06 0.91
C VAL A 60 -16.96 -23.36 1.37
N ARG A 61 -17.76 -22.30 1.57
CA ARG A 61 -19.21 -22.40 1.82
C ARG A 61 -19.96 -22.69 0.52
N TRP A 62 -19.94 -23.95 0.08
CA TRP A 62 -20.52 -24.37 -1.20
C TRP A 62 -22.03 -24.18 -1.32
N ASP A 63 -22.75 -24.03 -0.21
CA ASP A 63 -24.18 -23.67 -0.19
C ASP A 63 -24.45 -22.29 -0.81
N MET A 64 -23.42 -21.45 -0.93
CA MET A 64 -23.48 -20.13 -1.56
C MET A 64 -23.32 -20.17 -3.09
N PHE A 65 -22.92 -21.31 -3.65
CA PHE A 65 -22.50 -21.42 -5.03
C PHE A 65 -23.25 -22.50 -5.81
N THR A 66 -23.42 -22.26 -7.10
CA THR A 66 -23.93 -23.27 -8.04
C THR A 66 -22.94 -23.52 -9.17
N PRO A 67 -22.81 -24.76 -9.69
CA PRO A 67 -21.95 -25.03 -10.83
C PRO A 67 -22.31 -24.19 -12.05
N SER A 68 -21.29 -23.69 -12.75
CA SER A 68 -21.43 -23.05 -14.06
C SER A 68 -21.23 -24.06 -15.18
N GLU A 69 -21.86 -23.82 -16.34
CA GLU A 69 -21.57 -24.57 -17.57
C GLU A 69 -20.24 -24.14 -18.22
N LEU A 70 -19.67 -23.01 -17.78
CA LEU A 70 -18.41 -22.50 -18.31
C LEU A 70 -17.26 -23.45 -17.96
N THR A 71 -16.45 -23.76 -18.97
CA THR A 71 -15.13 -24.36 -18.81
C THR A 71 -14.14 -23.64 -19.72
N THR A 72 -12.90 -23.48 -19.27
CA THR A 72 -11.82 -22.91 -20.07
C THR A 72 -10.61 -23.82 -20.07
N VAL A 73 -9.73 -23.66 -21.06
CA VAL A 73 -8.49 -24.45 -21.16
C VAL A 73 -7.31 -23.52 -20.93
N CYS A 74 -6.48 -23.87 -19.95
CA CYS A 74 -5.17 -23.28 -19.74
C CYS A 74 -4.11 -24.30 -20.19
N PRO A 75 -3.18 -23.93 -21.09
CA PRO A 75 -2.17 -24.85 -21.60
C PRO A 75 -1.12 -25.27 -20.55
N PHE A 76 -1.07 -24.57 -19.40
CA PHE A 76 -0.13 -24.86 -18.31
C PHE A 76 -0.79 -25.53 -17.09
N LYS A 77 -2.11 -25.39 -16.93
CA LYS A 77 -2.83 -25.92 -15.76
C LYS A 77 -3.89 -26.97 -16.08
N GLY A 78 -4.38 -27.04 -17.32
CA GLY A 78 -5.44 -27.97 -17.72
C GLY A 78 -6.81 -27.29 -17.89
N VAL A 79 -7.89 -28.05 -17.68
CA VAL A 79 -9.27 -27.56 -17.84
C VAL A 79 -9.77 -26.95 -16.54
N ALA A 80 -10.15 -25.68 -16.58
CA ALA A 80 -10.80 -25.00 -15.47
C ALA A 80 -12.32 -25.22 -15.51
N SER A 81 -12.91 -25.48 -14.34
CA SER A 81 -14.36 -25.45 -14.09
C SER A 81 -14.71 -24.21 -13.26
N TYR A 82 -15.95 -23.73 -13.38
CA TYR A 82 -16.39 -22.48 -12.74
C TYR A 82 -17.67 -22.65 -11.91
N TRP A 83 -17.87 -21.76 -10.94
CA TRP A 83 -19.09 -21.68 -10.12
C TRP A 83 -19.59 -20.24 -10.02
N ASN A 84 -20.91 -20.10 -10.00
CA ASN A 84 -21.62 -18.84 -9.82
C ASN A 84 -21.89 -18.62 -8.34
N LEU A 85 -21.75 -17.39 -7.88
CA LEU A 85 -22.15 -16.97 -6.54
C LEU A 85 -23.63 -16.58 -6.59
N THR A 86 -24.50 -17.42 -6.04
CA THR A 86 -25.96 -17.30 -6.13
C THR A 86 -26.66 -17.15 -4.79
N GLY A 87 -25.98 -17.44 -3.67
CA GLY A 87 -26.52 -17.19 -2.34
C GLY A 87 -26.35 -15.75 -1.83
N SER A 88 -25.77 -14.86 -2.64
CA SER A 88 -25.64 -13.42 -2.37
C SER A 88 -26.32 -12.60 -3.48
N GLU A 89 -26.82 -11.42 -3.14
CA GLU A 89 -27.40 -10.49 -4.12
C GLU A 89 -26.46 -9.29 -4.38
N PRO A 90 -26.20 -8.90 -5.64
CA PRO A 90 -26.67 -9.56 -6.86
C PRO A 90 -25.91 -10.87 -7.12
N ALA A 91 -26.61 -11.85 -7.69
CA ALA A 91 -25.98 -13.05 -8.21
C ALA A 91 -24.89 -12.69 -9.24
N ARG A 92 -23.75 -13.39 -9.18
CA ARG A 92 -22.58 -13.16 -10.05
C ARG A 92 -22.11 -14.48 -10.65
N ASP A 93 -21.87 -14.47 -11.96
CA ASP A 93 -21.42 -15.66 -12.67
C ASP A 93 -19.90 -15.85 -12.54
N ASN A 94 -19.47 -17.12 -12.49
CA ASN A 94 -18.07 -17.54 -12.62
C ASN A 94 -17.10 -16.93 -11.59
N VAL A 95 -17.55 -16.67 -10.37
CA VAL A 95 -16.76 -16.05 -9.28
C VAL A 95 -15.61 -16.95 -8.81
N VAL A 96 -15.80 -18.27 -8.86
CA VAL A 96 -14.84 -19.30 -8.40
C VAL A 96 -14.38 -20.14 -9.59
N TRP A 97 -13.10 -20.50 -9.63
CA TRP A 97 -12.58 -21.51 -10.55
C TRP A 97 -11.71 -22.56 -9.86
N THR A 98 -11.64 -23.76 -10.43
CA THR A 98 -10.67 -24.81 -10.06
C THR A 98 -10.25 -25.65 -11.26
N TYR A 99 -9.09 -26.29 -11.14
CA TYR A 99 -8.61 -27.34 -12.02
C TYR A 99 -8.81 -28.69 -11.32
N ARG A 100 -9.93 -29.37 -11.61
CA ARG A 100 -10.25 -30.68 -10.99
C ARG A 100 -9.28 -31.79 -11.40
N GLN A 101 -8.67 -31.66 -12.58
CA GLN A 101 -7.67 -32.58 -13.12
C GLN A 101 -6.51 -31.74 -13.67
N PRO A 102 -5.69 -31.15 -12.79
CA PRO A 102 -4.59 -30.29 -13.22
C PRO A 102 -3.53 -31.10 -13.97
N LEU A 103 -2.72 -30.40 -14.78
CA LEU A 103 -1.55 -31.02 -15.40
C LEU A 103 -0.52 -31.44 -14.33
N ALA A 104 0.31 -32.44 -14.64
CA ALA A 104 1.21 -33.07 -13.68
C ALA A 104 2.19 -32.06 -13.04
N GLU A 105 2.63 -31.07 -13.81
CA GLU A 105 3.54 -30.00 -13.40
C GLU A 105 2.95 -29.10 -12.30
N VAL A 106 1.62 -29.04 -12.20
CA VAL A 106 0.89 -28.25 -11.18
C VAL A 106 -0.09 -29.11 -10.39
N ALA A 107 0.18 -30.41 -10.25
CA ALA A 107 -0.71 -31.35 -9.55
C ALA A 107 -1.06 -30.91 -8.11
N GLY A 108 -0.21 -30.08 -7.49
CA GLY A 108 -0.44 -29.53 -6.15
C GLY A 108 -1.67 -28.61 -6.00
N ILE A 109 -2.29 -28.13 -7.10
CA ILE A 109 -3.56 -27.39 -7.02
C ILE A 109 -4.80 -28.29 -7.09
N GLU A 110 -4.65 -29.61 -7.20
CA GLU A 110 -5.78 -30.55 -7.16
C GLU A 110 -6.51 -30.43 -5.82
N GLY A 111 -7.84 -30.30 -5.86
CA GLY A 111 -8.67 -30.11 -4.66
C GLY A 111 -8.60 -28.69 -4.08
N TYR A 112 -8.04 -27.73 -4.82
CA TYR A 112 -8.06 -26.31 -4.47
C TYR A 112 -8.88 -25.49 -5.45
N VAL A 113 -9.49 -24.41 -4.97
CA VAL A 113 -10.21 -23.40 -5.76
C VAL A 113 -9.60 -22.02 -5.58
N SER A 114 -9.85 -21.10 -6.50
CA SER A 114 -9.51 -19.69 -6.34
C SER A 114 -10.65 -18.79 -6.79
N PHE A 115 -10.57 -17.52 -6.39
CA PHE A 115 -11.65 -16.54 -6.50
C PHE A 115 -11.21 -15.30 -7.28
N TYR A 116 -12.13 -14.72 -8.05
CA TYR A 116 -11.81 -13.50 -8.79
C TYR A 116 -11.90 -12.32 -7.82
N SER A 117 -10.74 -11.78 -7.44
CA SER A 117 -10.62 -10.62 -6.53
C SER A 117 -11.25 -9.31 -7.05
N ARG A 118 -11.79 -9.31 -8.28
CA ARG A 118 -12.63 -8.22 -8.79
C ARG A 118 -14.10 -8.36 -8.37
N GLU A 119 -14.54 -9.58 -8.11
CA GLU A 119 -15.91 -9.92 -7.75
C GLU A 119 -16.10 -10.03 -6.23
N VAL A 120 -15.06 -10.45 -5.52
CA VAL A 120 -15.07 -10.67 -4.07
C VAL A 120 -13.80 -10.11 -3.42
N ARG A 121 -13.88 -9.75 -2.14
CA ARG A 121 -12.73 -9.29 -1.37
C ARG A 121 -11.94 -10.49 -0.85
N VAL A 122 -10.69 -10.63 -1.31
CA VAL A 122 -9.77 -11.67 -0.84
C VAL A 122 -8.74 -11.02 0.08
N VAL A 123 -8.59 -11.55 1.28
CA VAL A 123 -7.62 -11.06 2.27
C VAL A 123 -6.81 -12.21 2.84
N VAL A 124 -5.64 -11.89 3.37
CA VAL A 124 -4.93 -12.73 4.32
C VAL A 124 -5.01 -12.08 5.71
N VAL A 125 -5.03 -12.89 6.76
CA VAL A 125 -5.16 -12.44 8.15
C VAL A 125 -3.94 -12.87 8.94
N GLU A 126 -3.33 -11.91 9.62
CA GLU A 126 -2.23 -12.10 10.56
C GLU A 126 -2.74 -12.07 12.00
N ASP A 127 -2.34 -13.06 12.78
CA ASP A 127 -2.53 -13.06 14.23
C ASP A 127 -1.29 -12.43 14.89
N TRP A 128 -1.46 -11.27 15.52
CA TRP A 128 -0.38 -10.55 16.18
C TRP A 128 -0.22 -11.02 17.63
N ALA A 129 0.96 -10.77 18.21
CA ALA A 129 1.29 -11.22 19.56
C ALA A 129 0.40 -10.60 20.67
N ASP A 130 -0.20 -9.44 20.39
CA ASP A 130 -1.16 -8.76 21.27
C ASP A 130 -2.59 -9.33 21.17
N GLY A 131 -2.82 -10.36 20.34
CA GLY A 131 -4.11 -10.99 20.10
C GLY A 131 -4.95 -10.34 18.99
N SER A 132 -4.43 -9.28 18.34
CA SER A 132 -5.12 -8.64 17.21
C SER A 132 -5.11 -9.56 15.99
N ARG A 133 -6.21 -9.56 15.24
CA ARG A 133 -6.32 -10.22 13.93
C ARG A 133 -6.39 -9.15 12.85
N VAL A 134 -5.31 -9.00 12.09
CA VAL A 134 -5.15 -7.89 11.12
C VAL A 134 -5.22 -8.43 9.70
N ALA A 135 -6.19 -7.95 8.93
CA ALA A 135 -6.37 -8.36 7.54
C ALA A 135 -5.56 -7.46 6.59
N ALA A 136 -4.99 -8.06 5.55
CA ALA A 136 -4.37 -7.38 4.42
C ALA A 136 -5.00 -7.84 3.10
N ASN A 137 -5.34 -6.92 2.21
CA ASN A 137 -5.86 -7.23 0.87
C ASN A 137 -4.87 -8.09 0.07
N PHE A 138 -5.38 -9.12 -0.58
CA PHE A 138 -4.59 -10.00 -1.44
C PHE A 138 -4.91 -9.72 -2.93
N PRO A 139 -3.92 -9.71 -3.86
CA PRO A 139 -2.50 -10.01 -3.68
C PRO A 139 -1.77 -8.99 -2.80
N LEU A 140 -0.73 -9.44 -2.12
CA LEU A 140 0.12 -8.57 -1.32
C LEU A 140 1.04 -7.74 -2.23
N TRP A 141 1.24 -6.48 -1.89
CA TRP A 141 2.38 -5.67 -2.33
C TRP A 141 3.66 -6.15 -1.64
N GLY A 142 3.58 -6.46 -0.35
CA GLY A 142 4.72 -6.87 0.46
C GLY A 142 4.35 -6.89 1.95
N ASP A 143 5.34 -6.67 2.80
CA ASP A 143 5.14 -6.54 4.24
C ASP A 143 5.89 -5.33 4.81
N ALA A 144 5.67 -5.04 6.09
CA ALA A 144 6.35 -3.94 6.79
C ALA A 144 7.89 -4.09 6.79
N THR A 145 8.41 -5.33 6.79
CA THR A 145 9.86 -5.59 6.72
C THR A 145 10.41 -5.17 5.38
N GLU A 146 9.71 -5.47 4.29
CA GLU A 146 10.05 -5.06 2.95
C GLU A 146 9.99 -3.53 2.82
N LEU A 147 8.96 -2.88 3.37
CA LEU A 147 8.92 -1.41 3.41
C LEU A 147 10.14 -0.82 4.13
N ILE A 148 10.51 -1.37 5.29
CA ILE A 148 11.71 -0.96 6.04
C ILE A 148 12.96 -1.15 5.18
N ARG A 149 13.11 -2.30 4.50
CA ARG A 149 14.25 -2.57 3.60
C ARG A 149 14.35 -1.53 2.49
N LEU A 150 13.23 -1.08 1.94
CA LEU A 150 13.19 -0.08 0.86
C LEU A 150 13.51 1.33 1.33
N ILE A 151 13.10 1.72 2.54
CA ILE A 151 13.34 3.06 3.08
C ILE A 151 14.70 3.17 3.78
N ASP A 152 15.24 2.07 4.29
CA ASP A 152 16.55 2.04 4.94
C ASP A 152 17.69 2.07 3.92
N VAL A 153 17.91 3.24 3.31
CA VAL A 153 18.89 3.42 2.22
C VAL A 153 20.31 3.11 2.67
N GLN A 154 21.08 2.43 1.83
CA GLN A 154 22.42 1.96 2.17
C GLN A 154 23.49 2.92 1.63
N PRO A 155 24.52 3.26 2.43
CA PRO A 155 25.62 4.10 1.95
C PRO A 155 26.42 3.38 0.87
N VAL A 156 26.86 4.10 -0.16
CA VAL A 156 27.73 3.57 -1.22
C VAL A 156 29.13 4.18 -1.12
N HIS A 157 29.26 5.48 -1.37
CA HIS A 157 30.52 6.21 -1.24
C HIS A 157 30.26 7.69 -0.98
N GLY A 158 31.05 8.30 -0.09
CA GLY A 158 30.93 9.72 0.23
C GLY A 158 29.50 10.06 0.70
N ASP A 159 28.86 10.94 -0.06
CA ASP A 159 27.53 11.47 0.19
C ASP A 159 26.40 10.74 -0.58
N ASP A 160 26.73 9.60 -1.19
CA ASP A 160 25.80 8.82 -2.03
C ASP A 160 25.25 7.59 -1.30
N PHE A 161 23.94 7.37 -1.46
CA PHE A 161 23.18 6.26 -0.92
C PHE A 161 22.33 5.59 -2.01
N VAL A 162 21.92 4.35 -1.77
CA VAL A 162 21.02 3.61 -2.65
C VAL A 162 19.83 3.08 -1.87
N GLY A 163 18.63 3.39 -2.35
CA GLY A 163 17.40 2.71 -1.97
C GLY A 163 17.20 1.49 -2.88
N PRO A 164 17.06 0.28 -2.33
CA PRO A 164 17.02 -0.92 -3.16
C PRO A 164 15.73 -0.99 -4.00
N ALA A 165 15.77 -1.81 -5.06
CA ALA A 165 14.58 -2.15 -5.83
C ALA A 165 13.64 -3.03 -5.01
N HIS A 166 12.34 -2.86 -5.20
CA HIS A 166 11.32 -3.76 -4.66
C HIS A 166 11.13 -4.98 -5.56
N GLY A 167 11.10 -4.76 -6.88
CA GLY A 167 10.85 -5.77 -7.90
C GLY A 167 9.58 -5.48 -8.70
N PRO A 168 9.26 -6.35 -9.67
CA PRO A 168 8.04 -6.20 -10.47
C PRO A 168 6.79 -6.27 -9.60
N THR A 169 5.90 -5.30 -9.76
CA THR A 169 4.59 -5.29 -9.10
C THR A 169 3.50 -4.97 -10.11
N ARG A 170 2.24 -5.13 -9.69
CA ARG A 170 1.09 -4.74 -10.52
C ARG A 170 1.09 -3.24 -10.85
N ARG A 171 1.54 -2.38 -9.93
CA ARG A 171 1.63 -0.94 -10.15
C ARG A 171 3.06 -0.47 -9.97
N ASP A 172 3.72 -0.18 -11.09
CA ASP A 172 5.14 0.15 -11.13
C ASP A 172 5.42 1.64 -10.86
N VAL A 173 5.01 2.12 -9.69
CA VAL A 173 5.20 3.52 -9.26
C VAL A 173 5.60 3.58 -7.79
N VAL A 174 6.80 4.10 -7.53
CA VAL A 174 7.26 4.40 -6.17
C VAL A 174 6.51 5.60 -5.60
N GLU A 175 5.94 5.45 -4.40
CA GLU A 175 5.18 6.50 -3.73
C GLU A 175 6.06 7.65 -3.22
N GLY A 176 5.53 8.88 -3.23
CA GLY A 176 6.23 10.05 -2.69
C GLY A 176 6.57 9.92 -1.19
N GLY A 177 5.72 9.27 -0.40
CA GLY A 177 5.99 8.97 1.00
C GLY A 177 7.25 8.10 1.19
N GLN A 178 7.51 7.16 0.27
CA GLN A 178 8.74 6.36 0.30
C GLN A 178 9.97 7.24 0.07
N PHE A 179 9.91 8.19 -0.88
CA PHE A 179 11.00 9.15 -1.10
C PHE A 179 11.25 10.05 0.10
N ALA A 180 10.20 10.53 0.77
CA ALA A 180 10.34 11.32 1.99
C ALA A 180 11.03 10.51 3.10
N ALA A 181 10.62 9.26 3.31
CA ALA A 181 11.22 8.34 4.27
C ALA A 181 12.71 8.06 3.95
N GLN A 182 13.03 7.74 2.69
CA GLN A 182 14.40 7.52 2.24
C GLN A 182 15.28 8.76 2.43
N ALA A 183 14.77 9.96 2.16
CA ALA A 183 15.51 11.21 2.35
C ALA A 183 15.79 11.50 3.82
N ILE A 184 14.83 11.22 4.72
CA ILE A 184 15.02 11.33 6.17
C ILE A 184 16.12 10.37 6.65
N VAL A 185 16.09 9.11 6.19
CA VAL A 185 17.12 8.11 6.54
C VAL A 185 18.49 8.55 6.02
N ALA A 186 18.60 8.96 4.75
CA ALA A 186 19.84 9.41 4.14
C ALA A 186 20.45 10.61 4.89
N ALA A 187 19.63 11.64 5.16
CA ALA A 187 20.07 12.84 5.86
C ALA A 187 20.49 12.55 7.31
N THR A 188 19.80 11.62 7.99
CA THR A 188 20.17 11.19 9.34
C THR A 188 21.50 10.45 9.34
N LYS A 189 21.72 9.52 8.40
CA LYS A 189 22.99 8.79 8.26
C LYS A 189 24.15 9.73 7.91
N ALA A 190 23.93 10.75 7.09
CA ALA A 190 24.94 11.75 6.74
C ALA A 190 25.27 12.74 7.89
N ASN A 191 24.31 13.01 8.77
CA ASN A 191 24.46 13.91 9.92
C ASN A 191 24.37 13.15 11.24
N SER A 192 25.23 12.15 11.42
CA SER A 192 25.25 11.34 12.65
C SER A 192 25.36 12.23 13.91
N GLY A 193 24.45 12.00 14.86
CA GLY A 193 24.33 12.79 16.09
C GLY A 193 23.32 13.95 16.03
N GLN A 194 22.63 14.15 14.90
CA GLN A 194 21.48 15.05 14.79
C GLN A 194 20.26 14.27 14.28
N ARG A 195 19.06 14.62 14.77
CA ARG A 195 17.79 14.08 14.24
C ARG A 195 17.20 15.05 13.23
N VAL A 196 16.45 14.53 12.26
CA VAL A 196 15.68 15.39 11.35
C VAL A 196 14.49 15.98 12.11
N THR A 197 14.31 17.30 12.05
CA THR A 197 13.17 18.01 12.64
C THR A 197 12.14 18.43 11.59
N SER A 198 12.54 18.59 10.34
CA SER A 198 11.60 18.79 9.23
C SER A 198 12.19 18.41 7.87
N ALA A 199 11.30 18.11 6.92
CA ALA A 199 11.64 17.84 5.54
C ALA A 199 10.61 18.47 4.60
N SER A 200 11.05 19.07 3.50
CA SER A 200 10.20 19.56 2.40
C SER A 200 10.65 18.94 1.09
N MET A 201 9.83 18.05 0.53
CA MET A 201 10.12 17.24 -0.66
C MET A 201 9.22 17.64 -1.83
N ILE A 202 9.80 17.75 -3.02
CA ILE A 202 9.10 17.87 -4.30
C ILE A 202 9.28 16.57 -5.08
N PHE A 203 8.18 16.04 -5.61
CA PHE A 203 8.16 14.82 -6.40
C PHE A 203 8.00 15.20 -7.88
N THR A 204 9.10 15.12 -8.63
CA THR A 204 9.18 15.63 -10.00
C THR A 204 8.72 14.61 -11.02
N LYS A 205 8.95 13.32 -10.76
CA LYS A 205 8.65 12.23 -11.69
C LYS A 205 8.57 10.89 -10.96
N ALA A 206 7.64 10.03 -11.38
CA ALA A 206 7.56 8.65 -10.90
C ALA A 206 8.87 7.88 -11.13
N ALA A 207 9.23 7.03 -10.18
CA ALA A 207 10.23 5.98 -10.33
C ALA A 207 9.55 4.61 -10.42
N SER A 208 10.26 3.65 -11.00
CA SER A 208 9.87 2.24 -11.11
C SER A 208 10.37 1.45 -9.90
N PHE A 209 9.62 0.44 -9.47
CA PHE A 209 10.02 -0.54 -8.47
C PHE A 209 11.02 -1.58 -9.00
N THR A 210 11.17 -1.69 -10.32
CA THR A 210 12.05 -2.68 -10.97
C THR A 210 13.54 -2.36 -10.89
N ALA A 211 13.90 -1.15 -10.46
CA ALA A 211 15.28 -0.72 -10.33
C ALA A 211 15.49 0.07 -9.02
N PRO A 212 16.73 0.07 -8.47
CA PRO A 212 17.07 0.90 -7.33
C PRO A 212 16.89 2.40 -7.61
N VAL A 213 16.92 3.21 -6.56
CA VAL A 213 17.00 4.66 -6.64
C VAL A 213 18.28 5.15 -5.99
N ASP A 214 18.93 6.11 -6.64
CA ASP A 214 20.17 6.73 -6.18
C ASP A 214 19.84 8.01 -5.42
N LEU A 215 20.40 8.18 -4.22
CA LEU A 215 20.23 9.37 -3.40
C LEU A 215 21.59 10.05 -3.22
N HIS A 216 21.65 11.36 -3.50
CA HIS A 216 22.80 12.20 -3.22
C HIS A 216 22.46 13.20 -2.12
N VAL A 217 23.31 13.31 -1.10
CA VAL A 217 23.08 14.10 0.11
C VAL A 217 24.07 15.26 0.20
N GLU A 218 23.64 16.49 -0.05
CA GLU A 218 24.50 17.67 0.07
C GLU A 218 24.26 18.37 1.42
N VAL A 219 25.24 18.38 2.32
CA VAL A 219 25.17 19.15 3.57
C VAL A 219 25.48 20.62 3.30
N LEU A 220 24.44 21.39 2.96
CA LEU A 220 24.52 22.82 2.64
C LEU A 220 25.09 23.65 3.78
N ARG A 221 24.77 23.29 5.02
CA ARG A 221 25.29 23.92 6.23
C ARG A 221 25.39 22.90 7.35
N LYS A 222 26.60 22.75 7.91
CA LYS A 222 26.84 21.95 9.12
C LYS A 222 27.09 22.84 10.32
N GLY A 223 26.18 22.84 11.27
CA GLY A 223 26.30 23.56 12.53
C GLY A 223 26.30 22.61 13.72
N ARG A 224 26.76 23.11 14.88
CA ARG A 224 26.73 22.33 16.13
C ARG A 224 25.31 21.95 16.54
N THR A 225 24.39 22.92 16.44
CA THR A 225 23.00 22.74 16.87
C THR A 225 22.09 22.39 15.71
N PHE A 226 22.23 23.07 14.56
CA PHE A 226 21.39 22.87 13.39
C PHE A 226 22.23 22.58 12.16
N SER A 227 21.74 21.68 11.32
CA SER A 227 22.28 21.44 9.97
C SER A 227 21.17 21.48 8.94
N THR A 228 21.51 21.91 7.73
CA THR A 228 20.61 21.91 6.58
C THR A 228 21.20 21.03 5.50
N THR A 229 20.40 20.13 4.98
CA THR A 229 20.79 19.12 4.00
C THR A 229 19.83 19.14 2.81
N GLU A 230 20.37 19.09 1.60
CA GLU A 230 19.61 18.80 0.40
C GLU A 230 19.74 17.30 0.08
N VAL A 231 18.64 16.65 -0.29
CA VAL A 231 18.65 15.28 -0.80
C VAL A 231 18.05 15.28 -2.19
N ARG A 232 18.80 14.74 -3.16
CA ARG A 232 18.34 14.51 -4.53
C ARG A 232 18.18 13.01 -4.75
N ILE A 233 17.01 12.59 -5.22
CA ILE A 233 16.71 11.21 -5.56
C ILE A 233 16.59 11.09 -7.07
N SER A 234 17.34 10.17 -7.66
CA SER A 234 17.37 9.91 -9.09
C SER A 234 17.21 8.42 -9.39
N GLN A 235 16.76 8.11 -10.60
CA GLN A 235 16.71 6.75 -11.11
C GLN A 235 17.07 6.78 -12.59
N HIS A 236 18.07 5.98 -12.97
CA HIS A 236 18.67 5.98 -14.31
C HIS A 236 19.14 7.38 -14.73
N GLY A 237 19.78 8.11 -13.81
CA GLY A 237 20.31 9.47 -14.04
C GLY A 237 19.26 10.58 -14.18
N SER A 238 17.97 10.28 -14.01
CA SER A 238 16.89 11.27 -14.09
C SER A 238 16.33 11.57 -12.70
N LEU A 239 16.23 12.86 -12.35
CA LEU A 239 15.70 13.34 -11.08
C LEU A 239 14.23 12.92 -10.88
N ARG A 240 13.95 12.32 -9.72
CA ARG A 240 12.62 11.84 -9.30
C ARG A 240 12.07 12.66 -8.14
N SER A 241 12.96 13.08 -7.23
CA SER A 241 12.59 13.95 -6.13
C SER A 241 13.79 14.78 -5.67
N VAL A 242 13.51 15.93 -5.08
CA VAL A 242 14.48 16.77 -4.37
C VAL A 242 13.83 17.34 -3.12
N GLY A 243 14.59 17.49 -2.05
CA GLY A 243 14.09 18.18 -0.87
C GLY A 243 15.17 18.75 0.03
N LEU A 244 14.73 19.64 0.91
CA LEU A 244 15.53 20.25 1.97
C LEU A 244 15.08 19.72 3.31
N LEU A 245 16.05 19.33 4.13
CA LEU A 245 15.85 18.80 5.47
C LEU A 245 16.59 19.67 6.48
N LEU A 246 15.94 19.89 7.61
CA LEU A 246 16.52 20.54 8.79
C LEU A 246 16.74 19.47 9.85
N SER A 247 17.93 19.46 10.44
CA SER A 247 18.27 18.58 11.54
C SER A 247 18.76 19.37 12.75
N ASP A 248 18.58 18.83 13.94
CA ASP A 248 19.07 19.41 15.18
C ASP A 248 19.74 18.40 16.12
N SER A 249 20.49 18.90 17.11
CA SER A 249 21.09 18.09 18.18
C SER A 249 20.16 17.81 19.36
N GLY A 250 18.93 18.32 19.32
CA GLY A 250 17.99 18.31 20.46
C GLY A 250 18.31 19.34 21.53
N ALA A 251 17.32 19.54 22.40
CA ALA A 251 17.38 20.38 23.59
C ALA A 251 16.25 19.99 24.55
N ASP A 252 16.44 20.27 25.84
CA ASP A 252 15.36 20.20 26.82
C ASP A 252 14.34 21.33 26.60
N ASP A 253 13.11 21.09 27.02
CA ASP A 253 12.05 22.09 26.94
C ASP A 253 12.34 23.30 27.84
N VAL A 254 12.24 24.48 27.25
CA VAL A 254 12.08 25.74 27.99
C VAL A 254 10.60 26.15 28.06
N MET A 255 9.80 25.72 27.08
CA MET A 255 8.36 25.97 26.97
C MET A 255 7.70 24.85 26.17
N ARG A 256 6.44 24.51 26.51
CA ARG A 256 5.65 23.50 25.81
C ARG A 256 4.19 23.92 25.76
N ASP A 257 3.65 23.96 24.54
CA ASP A 257 2.23 24.10 24.24
C ASP A 257 1.97 23.43 22.89
N ALA A 258 0.78 22.86 22.71
CA ALA A 258 0.44 22.13 21.50
C ALA A 258 -1.06 22.21 21.20
N ALA A 259 -1.41 22.14 19.92
CA ALA A 259 -2.81 21.94 19.54
C ALA A 259 -3.30 20.60 20.08
N GLY A 260 -4.51 20.57 20.65
CA GLY A 260 -5.12 19.34 21.16
C GLY A 260 -5.49 18.37 20.04
N MET A 261 -5.45 17.07 20.36
CA MET A 261 -6.00 16.02 19.51
C MET A 261 -7.51 16.27 19.31
N PRO A 262 -8.04 16.12 18.08
CA PRO A 262 -9.48 16.24 17.85
C PRO A 262 -10.25 15.12 18.56
N ASP A 263 -11.50 15.40 18.90
CA ASP A 263 -12.43 14.41 19.46
C ASP A 263 -12.96 13.51 18.34
N VAL A 264 -12.35 12.33 18.20
CA VAL A 264 -12.71 11.29 17.22
C VAL A 264 -12.75 9.93 17.91
N PRO A 265 -13.49 8.96 17.36
CA PRO A 265 -13.41 7.57 17.82
C PRO A 265 -11.95 7.08 17.91
N GLY A 266 -11.61 6.46 19.04
CA GLY A 266 -10.34 5.76 19.20
C GLY A 266 -10.23 4.54 18.28
N PRO A 267 -9.07 3.86 18.25
CA PRO A 267 -8.83 2.74 17.33
C PRO A 267 -9.92 1.65 17.36
N ASP A 268 -10.48 1.32 18.52
CA ASP A 268 -11.54 0.30 18.65
C ASP A 268 -12.92 0.75 18.14
N GLY A 269 -13.13 2.06 18.02
CA GLY A 269 -14.33 2.63 17.40
C GLY A 269 -14.17 2.95 15.91
N ALA A 270 -12.96 2.84 15.36
CA ALA A 270 -12.67 3.07 13.95
C ALA A 270 -12.83 1.79 13.12
N VAL A 271 -13.06 1.93 11.82
CA VAL A 271 -13.36 0.81 10.92
C VAL A 271 -12.05 0.21 10.36
N PRO A 272 -11.79 -1.10 10.55
CA PRO A 272 -10.63 -1.75 9.97
C PRO A 272 -10.58 -1.60 8.46
N PHE A 273 -9.43 -1.16 7.95
CA PHE A 273 -9.14 -1.06 6.54
C PHE A 273 -8.05 -2.07 6.20
N ALA A 274 -8.40 -3.09 5.41
CA ALA A 274 -7.46 -4.14 4.98
C ALA A 274 -6.33 -3.62 4.06
N GLY A 275 -6.25 -2.31 3.84
CA GLY A 275 -5.03 -1.64 3.42
C GLY A 275 -4.69 -1.81 1.95
N PHE A 276 -3.43 -1.48 1.66
CA PHE A 276 -2.82 -1.50 0.33
C PHE A 276 -2.07 -2.82 0.07
N GLY A 277 -2.55 -3.91 0.65
CA GLY A 277 -1.93 -5.24 0.54
C GLY A 277 -0.56 -5.34 1.22
N MET A 278 -0.39 -4.74 2.40
CA MET A 278 0.86 -4.81 3.17
C MET A 278 0.60 -5.40 4.55
N THR A 279 1.16 -6.57 4.82
CA THR A 279 1.14 -7.20 6.14
C THR A 279 2.09 -6.50 7.11
N GLY A 280 1.90 -6.69 8.42
CA GLY A 280 2.66 -6.02 9.48
C GLY A 280 2.27 -4.55 9.71
N ARG A 281 1.21 -4.05 9.06
CA ARG A 281 0.62 -2.73 9.31
C ARG A 281 -0.89 -2.85 9.48
N GLU A 282 -1.41 -2.20 10.50
CA GLU A 282 -2.84 -2.06 10.73
C GLU A 282 -3.27 -0.62 10.43
N ILE A 283 -4.39 -0.48 9.71
CA ILE A 283 -5.03 0.80 9.46
C ILE A 283 -6.49 0.70 9.87
N ARG A 284 -6.99 1.69 10.61
CA ARG A 284 -8.41 1.84 10.93
C ARG A 284 -8.87 3.25 10.59
N VAL A 285 -9.89 3.36 9.76
CA VAL A 285 -10.39 4.65 9.25
C VAL A 285 -11.54 5.13 10.13
N VAL A 286 -11.43 6.37 10.61
CA VAL A 286 -12.46 7.01 11.43
C VAL A 286 -13.72 7.24 10.58
N ASP A 287 -14.88 6.96 11.15
CA ASP A 287 -16.21 7.15 10.54
C ASP A 287 -16.42 6.47 9.18
N ALA A 288 -15.60 5.46 8.85
CA ALA A 288 -15.53 4.85 7.53
C ALA A 288 -15.40 5.89 6.39
N ALA A 289 -14.69 7.01 6.65
CA ALA A 289 -14.60 8.13 5.70
C ALA A 289 -13.89 7.76 4.38
N TYR A 290 -13.18 6.63 4.34
CA TYR A 290 -12.56 6.07 3.14
C TYR A 290 -13.38 4.86 2.66
N ASP A 291 -14.15 5.05 1.59
CA ASP A 291 -15.10 4.07 1.07
C ASP A 291 -14.94 3.96 -0.45
N PRO A 292 -15.03 2.74 -1.03
CA PRO A 292 -15.00 2.57 -2.47
C PRO A 292 -16.25 3.12 -3.19
N ASP A 293 -17.36 3.36 -2.51
CA ASP A 293 -18.57 3.95 -3.10
C ASP A 293 -18.30 5.38 -3.60
N PRO A 294 -18.30 5.62 -4.93
CA PRO A 294 -18.05 6.95 -5.48
C PRO A 294 -19.15 7.96 -5.17
N ASP A 295 -20.33 7.53 -4.72
CA ASP A 295 -21.44 8.39 -4.34
C ASP A 295 -21.43 8.74 -2.84
N ARG A 296 -20.48 8.20 -2.07
CA ARG A 296 -20.26 8.61 -0.69
C ARG A 296 -19.71 10.04 -0.67
N VAL A 297 -20.46 10.93 -0.03
CA VAL A 297 -20.08 12.34 0.14
C VAL A 297 -19.90 12.67 1.61
N GLY A 298 -18.84 13.40 1.93
CA GLY A 298 -18.50 13.79 3.29
C GLY A 298 -17.73 15.11 3.37
N PRO A 299 -17.35 15.56 4.59
CA PRO A 299 -16.42 16.67 4.74
C PRO A 299 -15.08 16.33 4.06
N PRO A 300 -14.24 17.33 3.70
CA PRO A 300 -12.95 17.09 3.04
C PRO A 300 -11.89 16.57 4.02
N ARG A 301 -12.20 15.49 4.74
CA ARG A 301 -11.41 14.99 5.85
C ARG A 301 -11.43 13.47 5.92
N ILE A 302 -10.26 12.87 6.07
CA ILE A 302 -10.10 11.44 6.33
C ILE A 302 -9.09 11.28 7.44
N ASP A 303 -9.56 10.84 8.61
CA ASP A 303 -8.71 10.54 9.74
C ASP A 303 -8.50 9.03 9.85
N ALA A 304 -7.26 8.61 10.13
CA ALA A 304 -6.90 7.20 10.17
C ALA A 304 -5.95 6.91 11.32
N TRP A 305 -6.26 5.87 12.09
CA TRP A 305 -5.35 5.25 13.03
C TRP A 305 -4.44 4.29 12.27
N VAL A 306 -3.14 4.41 12.47
CA VAL A 306 -2.12 3.56 11.85
C VAL A 306 -1.16 3.06 12.93
N ARG A 307 -0.80 1.78 12.87
CA ARG A 307 0.32 1.21 13.63
C ARG A 307 0.98 0.08 12.85
N PHE A 308 2.24 -0.18 13.18
CA PHE A 308 3.00 -1.33 12.69
C PHE A 308 3.03 -2.42 13.74
N ARG A 309 3.15 -3.68 13.33
CA ARG A 309 3.25 -4.80 14.29
C ARG A 309 4.53 -4.70 15.11
N ASP A 310 5.63 -4.45 14.42
CA ASP A 310 6.98 -4.54 14.96
C ASP A 310 7.60 -3.14 15.05
N ALA A 311 8.14 -2.79 16.20
CA ALA A 311 8.93 -1.58 16.36
C ALA A 311 10.30 -1.77 15.68
N PRO A 312 10.71 -0.88 14.75
CA PRO A 312 12.04 -0.95 14.16
C PRO A 312 13.11 -0.64 15.21
N ALA A 313 14.30 -1.23 15.07
CA ALA A 313 15.37 -1.07 16.08
C ALA A 313 15.96 0.35 16.14
N GLU A 314 15.92 1.07 15.02
CA GLU A 314 16.58 2.37 14.87
C GLU A 314 15.56 3.51 14.97
N ALA A 315 15.84 4.51 15.81
CA ALA A 315 14.92 5.63 16.06
C ALA A 315 14.53 6.40 14.76
N TYR A 316 15.45 6.53 13.81
CA TYR A 316 15.15 7.21 12.54
C TYR A 316 14.16 6.46 11.66
N LEU A 317 14.01 5.13 11.84
CA LEU A 317 13.03 4.34 11.10
C LEU A 317 11.61 4.59 11.61
N HIS A 318 11.43 4.92 12.89
CA HIS A 318 10.14 5.38 13.41
C HIS A 318 9.72 6.68 12.70
N GLN A 319 10.60 7.67 12.65
CA GLN A 319 10.34 8.94 11.94
C GLN A 319 10.09 8.72 10.44
N ALA A 320 10.85 7.83 9.80
CA ALA A 320 10.71 7.54 8.38
C ALA A 320 9.38 6.83 8.05
N LEU A 321 8.96 5.84 8.84
CA LEU A 321 7.66 5.16 8.68
C LEU A 321 6.49 6.09 8.96
N LEU A 322 6.62 6.99 9.94
CA LEU A 322 5.63 8.04 10.20
C LEU A 322 5.49 8.95 8.98
N ALA A 323 6.62 9.46 8.45
CA ALA A 323 6.62 10.30 7.26
C ALA A 323 6.04 9.61 6.02
N GLN A 324 6.33 8.32 5.84
CA GLN A 324 5.83 7.53 4.70
C GLN A 324 4.29 7.52 4.63
N SER A 325 3.62 7.45 5.78
CA SER A 325 2.16 7.37 5.86
C SER A 325 1.45 8.70 5.58
N THR A 326 2.18 9.83 5.60
CA THR A 326 1.57 11.18 5.42
C THR A 326 1.04 11.46 4.01
N THR A 327 1.40 10.65 3.02
CA THR A 327 1.04 10.88 1.61
C THR A 327 -0.18 10.09 1.12
N HIS A 328 -0.86 9.34 2.00
CA HIS A 328 -1.94 8.42 1.59
C HIS A 328 -3.31 9.06 1.44
N TRP A 329 -3.64 10.10 2.22
CA TRP A 329 -5.05 10.45 2.44
C TRP A 329 -5.51 11.73 1.77
N THR A 330 -4.63 12.69 1.49
CA THR A 330 -5.03 14.04 1.05
C THR A 330 -5.82 14.04 -0.26
N ILE A 331 -5.47 13.18 -1.22
CA ILE A 331 -6.21 13.06 -2.50
C ILE A 331 -7.64 12.58 -2.23
N ALA A 332 -7.79 11.47 -1.51
CA ALA A 332 -9.08 10.90 -1.15
C ALA A 332 -9.94 11.89 -0.36
N ALA A 333 -9.37 12.57 0.65
CA ALA A 333 -10.04 13.60 1.42
C ALA A 333 -10.50 14.78 0.54
N GLY A 334 -9.71 15.19 -0.45
CA GLY A 334 -10.07 16.25 -1.38
C GLY A 334 -11.16 15.88 -2.40
N MET A 335 -11.32 14.58 -2.70
CA MET A 335 -12.39 14.08 -3.57
C MET A 335 -13.70 13.86 -2.83
N LEU A 336 -13.65 13.48 -1.54
CA LEU A 336 -14.81 13.09 -0.72
C LEU A 336 -16.00 14.07 -0.71
N PRO A 337 -15.84 15.41 -0.82
CA PRO A 337 -16.99 16.33 -0.89
C PRO A 337 -17.75 16.31 -2.22
N HIS A 338 -17.27 15.58 -3.23
CA HIS A 338 -17.75 15.70 -4.60
C HIS A 338 -18.47 14.41 -5.07
N PRO A 339 -19.78 14.45 -5.35
CA PRO A 339 -20.52 13.29 -5.82
C PRO A 339 -19.93 12.64 -7.08
N GLY A 340 -19.87 11.32 -7.10
CA GLY A 340 -19.31 10.51 -8.18
C GLY A 340 -17.79 10.49 -8.23
N LEU A 341 -17.09 11.34 -7.47
CA LEU A 341 -15.64 11.36 -7.34
C LEU A 341 -15.21 10.56 -6.12
N GLY A 342 -14.39 9.54 -6.33
CA GLY A 342 -13.86 8.71 -5.25
C GLY A 342 -12.64 7.92 -5.70
N GLU A 343 -11.98 7.23 -4.76
CA GLU A 343 -10.76 6.47 -5.00
C GLU A 343 -10.96 5.33 -6.01
N ALA A 344 -12.18 4.80 -6.17
CA ALA A 344 -12.51 3.86 -7.24
C ALA A 344 -12.22 4.39 -8.65
N ARG A 345 -12.13 5.72 -8.82
CA ARG A 345 -11.79 6.41 -10.08
C ARG A 345 -10.31 6.76 -10.21
N ALA A 346 -9.56 6.75 -9.10
CA ALA A 346 -8.14 7.06 -9.10
C ALA A 346 -7.38 6.07 -9.97
N HIS A 347 -6.49 6.59 -10.82
CA HIS A 347 -5.66 5.83 -11.78
C HIS A 347 -6.43 5.05 -12.85
N ARG A 348 -7.76 5.18 -12.90
CA ARG A 348 -8.62 4.61 -13.94
C ARG A 348 -9.16 5.69 -14.87
N THR A 349 -9.88 6.65 -14.29
CA THR A 349 -10.44 7.79 -15.03
C THR A 349 -9.83 9.12 -14.61
N LEU A 350 -9.17 9.16 -13.44
CA LEU A 350 -8.45 10.33 -12.94
C LEU A 350 -6.96 10.02 -12.79
N SER A 351 -6.11 10.93 -13.28
CA SER A 351 -4.70 10.98 -12.90
C SER A 351 -4.61 11.67 -11.54
N THR A 352 -4.08 10.95 -10.56
CA THR A 352 -3.82 11.52 -9.23
C THR A 352 -2.36 11.33 -8.88
N GLY A 353 -1.81 12.23 -8.05
CA GLY A 353 -0.42 12.11 -7.67
C GLY A 353 0.01 13.18 -6.69
N ILE A 354 0.84 12.80 -5.73
CA ILE A 354 1.41 13.74 -4.77
C ILE A 354 2.59 14.46 -5.43
N MET A 355 2.56 15.79 -5.42
CA MET A 355 3.58 16.63 -6.05
C MET A 355 4.57 17.19 -5.03
N LYS A 356 4.11 17.44 -3.80
CA LYS A 356 4.92 17.98 -2.72
C LYS A 356 4.41 17.51 -1.37
N ALA A 357 5.32 17.21 -0.47
CA ALA A 357 5.02 16.99 0.95
C ALA A 357 6.00 17.81 1.81
N THR A 358 5.53 18.36 2.91
CA THR A 358 6.38 18.99 3.93
C THR A 358 5.93 18.52 5.29
N ILE A 359 6.85 18.04 6.11
CA ILE A 359 6.60 17.51 7.45
C ILE A 359 7.53 18.17 8.47
N ALA A 360 7.02 18.43 9.66
CA ALA A 360 7.78 18.80 10.85
C ALA A 360 7.49 17.80 11.97
N PHE A 361 8.54 17.37 12.66
CA PHE A 361 8.48 16.47 13.81
C PHE A 361 8.59 17.29 15.09
N HIS A 362 7.63 17.10 15.99
CA HIS A 362 7.49 17.85 17.23
C HIS A 362 7.94 17.04 18.44
N ASP A 363 7.80 15.71 18.37
CA ASP A 363 8.14 14.80 19.45
C ASP A 363 8.37 13.38 18.89
N ASP A 364 8.94 12.49 19.70
CA ASP A 364 9.21 11.11 19.34
C ASP A 364 7.95 10.23 19.47
N ALA A 365 7.84 9.23 18.61
CA ALA A 365 6.70 8.32 18.55
C ALA A 365 7.17 6.88 18.26
N ASP A 366 6.63 5.92 19.00
CA ASP A 366 6.71 4.52 18.60
C ASP A 366 5.66 4.27 17.51
N VAL A 367 6.07 3.70 16.37
CA VAL A 367 5.15 3.41 15.26
C VAL A 367 4.39 2.10 15.47
N SER A 368 4.79 1.30 16.47
CA SER A 368 4.03 0.13 16.92
C SER A 368 2.86 0.49 17.82
N ASP A 369 2.89 1.68 18.42
CA ASP A 369 1.73 2.29 19.06
C ASP A 369 0.78 2.91 18.02
N TRP A 370 -0.48 3.09 18.42
CA TRP A 370 -1.47 3.76 17.58
C TRP A 370 -1.15 5.24 17.37
N LEU A 371 -1.04 5.63 16.10
CA LEU A 371 -0.88 7.00 15.64
C LEU A 371 -2.12 7.44 14.85
N LEU A 372 -2.76 8.52 15.28
CA LEU A 372 -3.87 9.16 14.57
C LEU A 372 -3.33 10.16 13.56
N TYR A 373 -3.53 9.88 12.27
CA TYR A 373 -3.30 10.82 11.18
C TYR A 373 -4.60 11.57 10.91
N CYS A 374 -4.61 12.87 11.22
CA CYS A 374 -5.70 13.75 10.83
C CYS A 374 -5.37 14.37 9.47
N ASN A 375 -6.27 14.25 8.48
CA ASN A 375 -6.00 14.77 7.13
C ASN A 375 -7.17 15.63 6.64
N GLU A 376 -6.94 16.93 6.49
CA GLU A 376 -7.93 17.86 5.96
C GLU A 376 -7.47 18.40 4.60
N ALA A 377 -8.31 18.26 3.59
CA ALA A 377 -8.13 18.88 2.28
C ALA A 377 -8.88 20.23 2.23
N PHE A 378 -8.21 21.29 2.68
CA PHE A 378 -8.85 22.61 2.78
C PHE A 378 -9.02 23.35 1.44
N TRP A 379 -8.43 22.86 0.35
CA TRP A 379 -8.64 23.45 -0.97
C TRP A 379 -8.53 22.43 -2.11
N SER A 380 -9.53 22.41 -3.00
CA SER A 380 -9.56 21.59 -4.22
C SER A 380 -9.97 22.48 -5.41
N GLY A 381 -9.18 22.48 -6.48
CA GLY A 381 -9.48 23.28 -7.67
C GLY A 381 -8.33 23.34 -8.67
N ARG A 382 -8.64 23.74 -9.91
CA ARG A 382 -7.63 23.89 -10.99
C ARG A 382 -6.74 22.65 -11.21
N GLY A 383 -7.31 21.46 -11.00
CA GLY A 383 -6.61 20.18 -11.14
C GLY A 383 -5.62 19.87 -10.00
N LEU A 384 -5.83 20.48 -8.83
CA LEU A 384 -4.98 20.37 -7.65
C LEU A 384 -5.84 20.17 -6.39
N VAL A 385 -5.24 19.53 -5.39
CA VAL A 385 -5.76 19.40 -4.02
C VAL A 385 -4.65 19.82 -3.07
N GLN A 386 -4.98 20.66 -2.10
CA GLN A 386 -4.10 21.08 -1.02
C GLN A 386 -4.71 20.64 0.30
N GLY A 387 -3.88 20.02 1.13
CA GLY A 387 -4.27 19.66 2.49
C GLY A 387 -3.15 19.85 3.49
N ASP A 388 -3.54 19.79 4.76
CA ASP A 388 -2.65 19.67 5.89
C ASP A 388 -3.03 18.48 6.76
N GLY A 389 -2.13 18.13 7.67
CA GLY A 389 -2.38 17.08 8.61
C GLY A 389 -1.55 17.19 9.88
N ARG A 390 -2.01 16.46 10.89
CA ARG A 390 -1.39 16.36 12.21
C ARG A 390 -1.37 14.89 12.61
N VAL A 391 -0.30 14.48 13.27
CA VAL A 391 -0.14 13.12 13.79
C VAL A 391 -0.13 13.19 15.30
N PHE A 392 -1.04 12.45 15.93
CA PHE A 392 -1.15 12.34 17.38
C PHE A 392 -0.90 10.90 17.82
N THR A 393 -0.26 10.70 18.97
CA THR A 393 -0.32 9.42 19.67
C THR A 393 -1.70 9.19 20.28
N GLN A 394 -2.02 7.95 20.64
CA GLN A 394 -3.31 7.61 21.24
C GLN A 394 -3.64 8.37 22.53
N ASP A 395 -2.63 8.79 23.30
CA ASP A 395 -2.77 9.62 24.50
C ASP A 395 -2.89 11.13 24.22
N GLY A 396 -2.89 11.54 22.94
CA GLY A 396 -3.21 12.90 22.49
C GLY A 396 -2.00 13.83 22.31
N ARG A 397 -0.77 13.32 22.38
CA ARG A 397 0.45 14.11 22.14
C ARG A 397 0.66 14.36 20.65
N LEU A 398 0.84 15.62 20.26
CA LEU A 398 1.12 16.01 18.89
C LEU A 398 2.58 15.70 18.54
N VAL A 399 2.80 14.71 17.67
CA VAL A 399 4.16 14.23 17.32
C VAL A 399 4.65 14.75 15.97
N ALA A 400 3.74 15.08 15.06
CA ALA A 400 4.11 15.68 13.76
C ALA A 400 2.99 16.55 13.17
N SER A 401 3.36 17.43 12.25
CA SER A 401 2.42 18.13 11.37
C SER A 401 2.97 18.20 9.95
N TYR A 402 2.09 18.16 8.96
CA TYR A 402 2.50 18.16 7.56
C TYR A 402 1.53 18.90 6.65
N THR A 403 2.00 19.20 5.44
CA THR A 403 1.19 19.71 4.34
C THR A 403 1.49 18.90 3.09
N VAL A 404 0.46 18.71 2.27
CA VAL A 404 0.53 17.93 1.03
C VAL A 404 -0.11 18.73 -0.08
N GLN A 405 0.59 18.81 -1.22
CA GLN A 405 0.04 19.29 -2.47
C GLN A 405 -0.03 18.13 -3.45
N ALA A 406 -1.22 17.89 -3.96
CA ALA A 406 -1.53 16.82 -4.88
C ALA A 406 -2.17 17.33 -6.16
N MET A 407 -2.10 16.50 -7.19
CA MET A 407 -2.79 16.67 -8.46
C MET A 407 -3.98 15.72 -8.51
N VAL A 408 -5.10 16.21 -9.04
CA VAL A 408 -6.25 15.41 -9.45
C VAL A 408 -6.74 15.98 -10.77
N ARG A 409 -6.60 15.21 -11.86
CA ARG A 409 -6.96 15.66 -13.23
C ARG A 409 -7.63 14.53 -13.99
N ASP A 410 -8.52 14.86 -14.90
CA ASP A 410 -8.99 13.90 -15.90
C ASP A 410 -7.81 13.48 -16.80
N PHE A 411 -7.88 12.26 -17.32
CA PHE A 411 -6.97 11.89 -18.40
C PHE A 411 -7.37 12.58 -19.70
N ASP A 412 -6.42 13.25 -20.37
CA ASP A 412 -6.63 13.81 -21.71
C ASP A 412 -6.98 12.72 -22.75
N ARG A 413 -6.60 11.47 -22.48
CA ARG A 413 -6.90 10.23 -23.24
C ARG A 413 -6.97 9.06 -22.27
N THR A 414 -7.88 8.11 -22.46
CA THR A 414 -7.97 6.96 -21.53
C THR A 414 -6.65 6.18 -21.50
N PRO A 415 -6.25 5.56 -20.38
CA PRO A 415 -5.04 4.73 -20.31
C PRO A 415 -4.93 3.72 -21.45
N THR A 416 -6.06 3.10 -21.79
CA THR A 416 -6.22 2.15 -22.89
C THR A 416 -5.83 2.77 -24.24
N ASP A 417 -6.24 4.03 -24.51
CA ASP A 417 -5.88 4.76 -25.74
C ASP A 417 -4.39 5.16 -25.81
N MET A 418 -3.70 5.15 -24.66
CA MET A 418 -2.26 5.42 -24.57
C MET A 418 -1.40 4.15 -24.66
N GLY A 419 -2.01 2.98 -24.91
CA GLY A 419 -1.32 1.69 -24.90
C GLY A 419 -0.80 1.28 -23.51
N ARG A 420 -1.41 1.84 -22.46
CA ARG A 420 -1.07 1.60 -21.06
C ARG A 420 -2.22 0.87 -20.37
N ASP A 421 -1.92 -0.26 -19.73
CA ASP A 421 -2.88 -0.91 -18.82
C ASP A 421 -3.06 -0.02 -17.56
N ASP A 422 -4.21 -0.12 -16.90
CA ASP A 422 -4.57 0.48 -15.59
C ASP A 422 -3.48 0.24 -14.51
N ARG A 423 -2.56 -0.70 -14.77
CA ARG A 423 -1.33 -1.00 -14.02
C ARG A 423 -0.24 0.07 -14.06
N THR A 424 -0.23 0.93 -15.08
CA THR A 424 0.91 1.81 -15.41
C THR A 424 0.60 3.30 -15.35
N VAL A 425 -0.58 3.63 -14.81
CA VAL A 425 -1.09 4.99 -14.82
C VAL A 425 -0.81 5.65 -13.49
N MET A 426 -0.18 6.83 -13.55
CA MET A 426 0.28 7.57 -12.39
C MET A 426 -0.86 7.94 -11.46
#